data_AF-A0A0S7YG45-F1
#
_entry.id   AF-A0A0S7YG45-F1
#
_cell.length_a   1.000
_cell.length_b   1.000
_cell.length_c   1.000
_cell.angle_alpha   90.00
_cell.angle_beta   90.00
_cell.angle_gamma   90.00
#
_symmetry.space_group_name_H-M   'P 1'
#
loop_
_entity.id
_entity.type
_entity.pdbx_description
1 polymer ?
#
loop_
_entity_poly.entity_id
_entity_poly.type
_entity_poly.pdbx_seq_one_letter_code
_entity_poly.pdbx_strand_id
1 'polypeptide(L)'
;MSYIVNEVKDYKITFYGTSSHAYKDCRASITLYGPGNKCGIVGRISFFPSDIVKKRQDNLVMTIKEPKEYIPQGYMPDTVIGSVIDMLRNEKPIYVHWSDYRKNLYLSTSTEPVGEEETVK
;
A
#
# COMPACT_ATOMS: atom_id res chain seq x y z
N MET A 1 1.71 -5.94 -20.12
CA MET A 1 0.60 -5.55 -19.23
C MET A 1 0.33 -6.73 -18.32
N SER A 2 0.76 -6.63 -17.07
CA SER A 2 0.44 -7.58 -15.99
C SER A 2 0.00 -6.73 -14.80
N TYR A 3 -1.14 -7.09 -14.21
CA TYR A 3 -1.66 -6.49 -13.00
C TYR A 3 -1.85 -7.62 -12.01
N ILE A 4 -0.99 -7.67 -10.99
CA ILE A 4 -1.25 -8.54 -9.86
C ILE A 4 -2.27 -7.80 -9.01
N VAL A 5 -3.48 -8.32 -8.98
CA VAL A 5 -4.58 -7.81 -8.14
C VAL A 5 -4.71 -8.73 -6.96
N ASN A 6 -4.48 -8.20 -5.75
CA ASN A 6 -4.68 -8.93 -4.52
C ASN A 6 -5.67 -8.18 -3.63
N GLU A 7 -6.65 -8.90 -3.10
CA GLU A 7 -7.52 -8.36 -2.06
C GLU A 7 -6.74 -8.23 -0.74
N VAL A 8 -6.91 -7.11 -0.04
CA VAL A 8 -6.35 -6.86 1.28
C VAL A 8 -7.40 -7.23 2.33
N LYS A 9 -7.05 -8.18 3.20
CA LYS A 9 -7.89 -8.63 4.34
C LYS A 9 -7.45 -8.04 5.67
N ASP A 10 -6.15 -7.92 5.87
CA ASP A 10 -5.56 -7.35 7.08
C ASP A 10 -4.45 -6.36 6.72
N TYR A 11 -4.13 -5.45 7.63
CA TYR A 11 -3.00 -4.55 7.49
C TYR A 11 -2.30 -4.30 8.83
N LYS A 12 -1.02 -3.95 8.76
CA LYS A 12 -0.20 -3.54 9.91
C LYS A 12 0.44 -2.20 9.62
N ILE A 13 0.25 -1.25 10.53
CA ILE A 13 0.88 0.07 10.47
C ILE A 13 2.08 0.07 11.42
N THR A 14 3.23 0.53 10.92
CA THR A 14 4.44 0.74 11.72
C THR A 14 4.86 2.20 11.58
N PHE A 15 4.92 2.92 12.70
CA PHE A 15 5.51 4.27 12.77
C PHE A 15 6.96 4.18 13.25
N TYR A 16 7.84 4.96 12.63
CA TYR A 16 9.27 4.97 12.98
C TYR A 16 9.59 6.19 13.84
N GLY A 17 9.95 5.95 15.10
CA GLY A 17 10.28 7.00 16.08
C GLY A 17 11.69 7.59 15.94
N THR A 18 12.51 7.08 15.02
CA THR A 18 13.88 7.57 14.78
C THR A 18 14.32 7.33 13.34
N SER A 19 15.07 8.29 12.78
CA SER A 19 15.74 8.15 11.48
C SER A 19 17.07 7.41 11.66
N SER A 20 17.03 6.13 12.07
CA SER A 20 18.23 5.30 12.05
C SER A 20 18.64 4.98 10.61
N HIS A 21 19.92 4.61 10.39
CA HIS A 21 20.52 4.40 9.06
C HIS A 21 19.71 3.46 8.13
N ALA A 22 18.94 2.52 8.68
CA ALA A 22 18.14 1.57 7.90
C ALA A 22 16.84 2.15 7.32
N TYR A 23 16.31 3.23 7.90
CA TYR A 23 15.01 3.83 7.54
C TYR A 23 15.11 5.35 7.40
N LYS A 24 16.27 5.84 6.94
CA LYS A 24 16.51 7.27 6.74
C LYS A 24 15.35 7.87 5.94
N ASP A 25 14.70 8.84 6.55
CA ASP A 25 13.56 9.62 6.04
C ASP A 25 12.22 8.89 5.93
N CYS A 26 12.11 7.61 6.33
CA CYS A 26 10.82 6.90 6.37
C CYS A 26 10.08 7.24 7.68
N ARG A 27 8.84 7.74 7.57
CA ARG A 27 8.01 8.10 8.73
C ARG A 27 7.12 6.96 9.20
N ALA A 28 6.60 6.20 8.24
CA ALA A 28 5.75 5.05 8.52
C ALA A 28 5.80 4.04 7.38
N SER A 29 5.35 2.82 7.64
CA SER A 29 5.01 1.87 6.58
C SER A 29 3.76 1.07 6.93
N ILE A 30 2.99 0.73 5.92
CA ILE A 30 1.84 -0.16 6.02
C ILE A 30 2.19 -1.46 5.28
N THR A 31 2.05 -2.59 5.96
CA THR A 31 2.11 -3.92 5.35
C THR A 31 0.68 -4.43 5.14
N LEU A 32 0.39 -4.88 3.93
CA LEU A 32 -0.93 -5.37 3.51
C LEU A 32 -0.89 -6.90 3.42
N TYR A 33 -1.93 -7.56 3.90
CA TYR A 33 -2.05 -9.01 3.93
C TYR A 33 -3.29 -9.45 3.18
N GLY A 34 -3.14 -10.49 2.36
CA GLY A 34 -4.23 -11.11 1.60
C GLY A 34 -4.95 -12.21 2.36
N PRO A 35 -5.86 -12.94 1.68
CA PRO A 35 -6.57 -14.08 2.28
C PRO A 35 -5.58 -15.20 2.66
N GLY A 36 -5.53 -15.54 3.95
CA GLY A 36 -4.61 -16.53 4.52
C GLY A 36 -3.66 -15.91 5.55
N ASN A 37 -3.92 -16.15 6.84
CA ASN A 37 -3.24 -15.59 8.02
C ASN A 37 -1.75 -15.25 7.85
N LYS A 38 -1.35 -14.06 8.35
CA LYS A 38 0.00 -13.52 8.71
C LYS A 38 1.19 -13.67 7.72
N CYS A 39 1.17 -14.60 6.77
CA CYS A 39 2.28 -14.89 5.85
C CYS A 39 2.01 -14.47 4.40
N GLY A 40 0.75 -14.23 4.01
CA GLY A 40 0.38 -13.75 2.67
C GLY A 40 0.49 -12.23 2.53
N ILE A 41 1.70 -11.68 2.61
CA ILE A 41 1.91 -10.25 2.37
C ILE A 41 1.63 -9.97 0.89
N VAL A 42 0.66 -9.11 0.61
CA VAL A 42 0.25 -8.75 -0.75
C VAL A 42 0.76 -7.41 -1.21
N GLY A 43 1.32 -6.61 -0.31
CA GLY A 43 1.95 -5.35 -0.64
C GLY A 43 2.53 -4.61 0.56
N ARG A 44 3.36 -3.59 0.28
CA ARG A 44 3.89 -2.69 1.29
C ARG A 44 3.86 -1.25 0.80
N ILE A 45 3.46 -0.32 1.65
CA ILE A 45 3.50 1.11 1.37
C ILE A 45 4.41 1.75 2.40
N SER A 46 5.39 2.54 1.95
CA SER A 46 6.28 3.28 2.84
C SER A 46 6.10 4.78 2.60
N PHE A 47 6.09 5.52 3.69
CA PHE A 47 5.75 6.94 3.70
C PHE A 47 6.98 7.79 4.00
N PHE A 48 7.26 8.73 3.11
CA PHE A 48 8.44 9.60 3.16
C PHE A 48 8.03 11.04 2.89
N PRO A 49 8.85 12.03 3.27
CA PRO A 49 8.69 13.41 2.80
C PRO A 49 8.61 13.48 1.26
N SER A 50 7.79 14.38 0.73
CA SER A 50 7.48 14.48 -0.70
C SER A 50 8.71 14.63 -1.62
N ASP A 51 9.76 15.31 -1.16
CA ASP A 51 11.01 15.47 -1.91
C ASP A 51 11.81 14.15 -2.00
N ILE A 52 11.68 13.28 -1.00
CA ILE A 52 12.28 11.95 -0.96
C ILE A 52 11.49 10.97 -1.83
N VAL A 53 10.15 11.05 -1.83
CA VAL A 53 9.30 10.20 -2.69
C VAL A 53 9.69 10.37 -4.16
N LYS A 54 9.85 11.62 -4.63
CA LYS A 54 10.28 11.91 -6.01
C LYS A 54 11.62 11.28 -6.36
N LYS A 55 12.57 11.26 -5.42
CA LYS A 55 13.90 10.63 -5.61
C LYS A 55 13.85 9.10 -5.56
N ARG A 56 12.83 8.53 -4.90
CA ARG A 56 12.66 7.08 -4.74
C ARG A 56 11.70 6.45 -5.76
N GLN A 57 10.94 7.25 -6.50
CA GLN A 57 9.94 6.78 -7.47
C GLN A 57 10.56 5.87 -8.55
N ASP A 58 11.83 6.07 -8.87
CA ASP A 58 12.57 5.21 -9.83
C ASP A 58 13.11 3.90 -9.20
N ASN A 59 13.05 3.77 -7.86
CA ASN A 59 13.62 2.66 -7.07
C ASN A 59 12.54 1.76 -6.45
N LEU A 60 11.41 1.58 -7.14
CA LEU A 60 10.32 0.72 -6.65
C LEU A 60 10.71 -0.75 -6.83
N VAL A 61 10.84 -1.46 -5.70
CA VAL A 61 11.37 -2.82 -5.64
C VAL A 61 10.21 -3.79 -5.45
N MET A 62 10.02 -4.70 -6.40
CA MET A 62 9.32 -5.95 -6.14
C MET A 62 10.25 -6.79 -5.25
N THR A 63 9.95 -6.86 -3.95
CA THR A 63 10.82 -7.61 -3.03
C THR A 63 10.50 -9.10 -3.18
N ILE A 64 11.50 -9.90 -3.53
CA ILE A 64 11.36 -11.36 -3.59
C ILE A 64 11.33 -11.88 -2.16
N LYS A 65 10.20 -12.46 -1.73
CA LYS A 65 10.13 -13.33 -0.56
C LYS A 65 10.32 -14.76 -1.04
N GLU A 66 11.30 -15.47 -0.50
CA GLU A 66 11.40 -16.91 -0.77
C GLU A 66 10.18 -17.63 -0.17
N PRO A 67 9.48 -18.51 -0.93
CA PRO A 67 9.78 -18.92 -2.32
C PRO A 67 9.21 -17.93 -3.36
N LYS A 68 10.07 -17.21 -4.09
CA LYS A 68 9.79 -16.38 -5.29
C LYS A 68 8.45 -15.61 -5.35
N GLU A 69 7.92 -15.14 -4.22
CA GLU A 69 6.76 -14.27 -4.20
C GLU A 69 7.22 -12.82 -4.31
N TYR A 70 6.77 -12.13 -5.36
CA TYR A 70 7.03 -10.71 -5.50
C TYR A 70 6.03 -9.90 -4.67
N ILE A 71 6.53 -9.17 -3.69
CA ILE A 71 5.72 -8.24 -2.90
C ILE A 71 5.85 -6.85 -3.54
N PRO A 72 4.76 -6.28 -4.07
CA PRO A 72 4.80 -4.93 -4.60
C PRO A 72 5.02 -3.94 -3.46
N GLN A 73 6.00 -3.05 -3.65
CA GLN A 73 6.30 -1.98 -2.71
C GLN A 73 6.04 -0.63 -3.36
N GLY A 74 5.26 0.20 -2.68
CA GLY A 74 4.94 1.58 -3.06
C GLY A 74 5.59 2.59 -2.11
N TYR A 75 5.88 3.78 -2.64
CA TYR A 75 6.28 4.94 -1.86
C TYR A 75 5.23 6.04 -2.00
N MET A 76 4.81 6.62 -0.88
CA MET A 76 3.82 7.71 -0.84
C MET A 76 4.31 8.86 0.03
N PRO A 77 3.84 10.10 -0.22
CA PRO A 77 4.09 11.22 0.69
C PRO A 77 3.56 10.94 2.10
N ASP A 78 4.31 11.31 3.12
CA ASP A 78 3.87 11.18 4.52
C ASP A 78 2.61 12.01 4.84
N THR A 79 2.36 13.07 4.08
CA THR A 79 1.13 13.87 4.16
C THR A 79 -0.15 13.09 3.85
N VAL A 80 -0.08 11.94 3.16
CA VAL A 80 -1.26 11.13 2.81
C VAL A 80 -1.49 9.95 3.76
N ILE A 81 -0.66 9.78 4.80
CA ILE A 81 -0.78 8.65 5.74
C ILE A 81 -2.20 8.55 6.32
N GLY A 82 -2.76 9.69 6.77
CA GLY A 82 -4.09 9.74 7.36
C GLY A 82 -5.17 9.22 6.41
N SER A 83 -5.19 9.72 5.17
CA SER A 83 -6.16 9.31 4.14
C SER A 83 -6.05 7.83 3.79
N VAL A 84 -4.82 7.28 3.70
CA VAL A 84 -4.63 5.85 3.42
C VAL A 84 -5.14 4.99 4.59
N ILE A 85 -4.89 5.39 5.83
CA ILE A 85 -5.39 4.68 7.01
C ILE A 85 -6.92 4.74 7.06
N ASP A 86 -7.51 5.88 6.76
CA ASP A 86 -8.95 6.08 6.76
C ASP A 86 -9.64 5.17 5.74
N MET A 87 -9.14 5.16 4.50
CA MET A 87 -9.60 4.25 3.45
C MET A 87 -9.47 2.78 3.88
N LEU A 88 -8.34 2.36 4.46
CA LEU A 88 -8.15 0.98 4.93
C LEU A 88 -9.09 0.57 6.08
N ARG A 89 -9.63 1.53 6.84
CA ARG A 89 -10.55 1.29 7.96
C ARG A 89 -12.00 1.23 7.52
N ASN A 90 -12.38 2.12 6.61
CA ASN A 90 -13.78 2.38 6.30
C ASN A 90 -14.22 1.69 5.00
N GLU A 91 -13.31 1.53 4.04
CA GLU A 91 -13.64 0.96 2.74
C GLU A 91 -13.39 -0.54 2.67
N LYS A 92 -14.35 -1.28 2.10
CA LYS A 92 -14.20 -2.70 1.80
C LYS A 92 -15.02 -3.06 0.56
N PRO A 93 -14.51 -3.94 -0.33
CA PRO A 93 -13.17 -4.54 -0.33
C PRO A 93 -12.08 -3.58 -0.81
N ILE A 94 -10.86 -3.75 -0.28
CA ILE A 94 -9.64 -3.05 -0.74
C ILE A 94 -8.81 -3.99 -1.61
N TYR A 95 -8.29 -3.46 -2.70
CA TYR A 95 -7.38 -4.15 -3.61
C TYR A 95 -6.05 -3.41 -3.71
N VAL A 96 -4.98 -4.18 -3.79
CA VAL A 96 -3.65 -3.67 -4.17
C VAL A 96 -3.31 -4.16 -5.56
N HIS A 97 -2.80 -3.25 -6.38
CA HIS A 97 -2.42 -3.49 -7.77
C HIS A 97 -0.99 -3.06 -8.01
N TRP A 98 -0.28 -3.84 -8.82
CA TRP A 98 1.01 -3.44 -9.37
C TRP A 98 0.89 -3.16 -10.87
N SER A 99 1.41 -2.03 -11.33
CA SER A 99 1.54 -1.72 -12.76
C SER A 99 2.99 -1.80 -13.20
N ASP A 100 3.32 -2.80 -14.02
CA ASP A 100 4.66 -2.91 -14.60
C ASP A 100 5.02 -1.77 -15.56
N TYR A 101 4.02 -1.12 -16.16
CA TYR A 101 4.21 0.00 -17.08
C TYR A 101 4.50 1.30 -16.33
N ARG A 102 3.73 1.57 -15.26
CA ARG A 102 3.92 2.77 -14.43
C ARG A 102 4.98 2.56 -13.34
N LYS A 103 5.47 1.33 -13.19
CA LYS A 103 6.33 0.88 -12.09
C LYS A 103 5.80 1.29 -10.74
N ASN A 104 4.48 1.21 -10.52
CA ASN A 104 3.86 1.77 -9.32
C ASN A 104 2.80 0.86 -8.70
N LEU A 105 2.62 1.01 -7.39
CA LEU A 105 1.59 0.36 -6.58
C LEU A 105 0.37 1.28 -6.48
N TYR A 106 -0.81 0.70 -6.68
CA TYR A 106 -2.09 1.37 -6.53
C TYR A 106 -2.91 0.66 -5.47
N LEU A 107 -3.64 1.44 -4.67
CA LEU A 107 -4.75 0.94 -3.87
C LEU A 107 -6.05 1.35 -4.54
N SER A 108 -7.04 0.48 -4.54
CA SER A 108 -8.38 0.79 -5.00
C SER A 108 -9.43 0.11 -4.13
N THR A 109 -10.64 0.64 -4.16
CA THR A 109 -11.85 -0.03 -3.70
C THR A 109 -12.45 -0.87 -4.85
N SER A 110 -13.54 -1.58 -4.58
CA SER A 110 -14.41 -2.09 -5.64
C SER A 110 -15.11 -0.95 -6.37
N THR A 111 -15.59 -1.23 -7.59
CA THR A 111 -16.54 -0.34 -8.27
C THR A 111 -17.83 -0.29 -7.45
N GLU A 112 -18.11 0.84 -6.81
CA GLU A 112 -19.43 1.13 -6.26
C GLU A 112 -20.44 1.36 -7.40
N PRO A 113 -21.72 0.98 -7.23
CA PRO A 113 -22.75 1.49 -8.11
C PRO A 113 -22.79 3.02 -7.99
N VAL A 114 -22.87 3.73 -9.13
CA VAL A 114 -23.05 5.18 -9.14
C VAL A 114 -24.43 5.48 -8.56
N GLY A 115 -24.47 5.91 -7.30
CA GLY A 115 -25.71 6.12 -6.54
C GLY A 115 -25.67 5.35 -5.22
N GLU A 116 -24.76 5.73 -4.32
CA GLU A 116 -24.92 5.35 -2.93
C GLU A 116 -26.17 6.02 -2.39
N GLU A 117 -27.18 5.19 -2.22
CA GLU A 117 -28.30 5.38 -1.32
C GLU A 117 -27.90 6.11 -0.03
N GLU A 118 -28.06 7.44 -0.01
CA GLU A 118 -28.63 8.16 1.14
C GLU A 118 -30.07 7.64 1.36
N THR A 119 -30.27 6.34 1.57
CA THR A 119 -31.55 5.82 2.03
C THR A 119 -31.51 5.77 3.54
N VAL A 120 -31.84 6.93 4.11
CA VAL A 120 -32.68 7.10 5.30
C VAL A 120 -32.50 6.05 6.40
N LYS A 121 -31.80 6.43 7.47
CA LYS A 121 -32.26 6.18 8.83
C LYS A 121 -32.01 7.37 9.73
#